data_AF-A0A2Y9H4W0-F1
#
_entry.id   AF-A0A2Y9H4W0-F1
#
_cell.length_a   1.000
_cell.length_b   1.000
_cell.length_c   1.000
_cell.angle_alpha   90.00
_cell.angle_beta   90.00
_cell.angle_gamma   90.00
#
_symmetry.space_group_name_H-M   'P 1'
#
loop_
_entity.id
_entity.type
_entity.pdbx_description
1 polymer ?
#
loop_
_entity_poly.entity_id
_entity_poly.type
_entity_poly.pdbx_seq_one_letter_code
_entity_poly.pdbx_strand_id
1 'polypeptide(L)'
;MLTPRTALFLTLLLAGGSLSQRARRPPRPASPISTIQPKANFDAQQFAGTWLLVAVASSCRFLQEQGHRAEATLLRVAAQGTAMAVSTFQKLDGICWQVRQLYSDTGVPGRFLLRARGARRAVDVVVGETDYQGFAVLYLEQKQRLSVKLYTRSFPASDSALSAFEQGTQRANLTEGHILFFPKYGFCEATDQFHILDETRR
;
A
#
# COMPACT_ATOMS: atom_id res chain seq x y z
N MET A 1 -35.73 39.63 -74.63
CA MET A 1 -35.89 38.16 -74.67
C MET A 1 -34.61 37.57 -74.09
N LEU A 2 -34.50 37.41 -72.76
CA LEU A 2 -34.79 36.21 -71.95
C LEU A 2 -33.92 34.95 -72.27
N THR A 3 -32.83 34.83 -71.51
CA THR A 3 -32.20 33.60 -70.90
C THR A 3 -31.66 32.46 -71.81
N PRO A 4 -30.87 31.48 -71.30
CA PRO A 4 -30.20 31.35 -69.99
C PRO A 4 -28.70 30.95 -70.04
N ARG A 5 -28.05 31.06 -68.87
CA ARG A 5 -26.71 30.54 -68.52
C ARG A 5 -26.76 29.03 -68.30
N THR A 6 -25.83 28.30 -68.90
CA THR A 6 -25.57 26.88 -68.61
C THR A 6 -24.69 26.77 -67.35
N ALA A 7 -25.23 26.17 -66.29
CA ALA A 7 -24.48 25.81 -65.09
C ALA A 7 -23.92 24.40 -65.25
N LEU A 8 -22.59 24.25 -65.17
CA LEU A 8 -21.89 22.97 -65.15
C LEU A 8 -21.85 22.47 -63.69
N PHE A 9 -22.56 21.40 -63.36
CA PHE A 9 -22.48 20.76 -62.05
C PHE A 9 -21.29 19.79 -62.02
N LEU A 10 -20.27 20.12 -61.22
CA LEU A 10 -19.15 19.23 -60.91
C LEU A 10 -19.50 18.44 -59.64
N THR A 11 -19.88 17.17 -59.78
CA THR A 11 -20.12 16.27 -58.64
C THR A 11 -18.78 15.72 -58.14
N LEU A 12 -18.34 16.18 -56.96
CA LEU A 12 -17.20 15.64 -56.23
C LEU A 12 -17.62 14.36 -55.47
N LEU A 13 -17.12 13.20 -55.88
CA LEU A 13 -17.23 11.94 -55.13
C LEU A 13 -16.14 11.91 -54.05
N LEU A 14 -16.52 12.22 -52.81
CA LEU A 14 -15.66 12.05 -51.63
C LEU A 14 -15.64 10.57 -51.22
N ALA A 15 -14.64 9.84 -51.71
CA ALA A 15 -14.22 8.56 -51.12
C ALA A 15 -13.29 8.85 -49.93
N GLY A 16 -13.68 8.43 -48.72
CA GLY A 16 -12.87 8.68 -47.52
C GLY A 16 -13.41 8.03 -46.26
N GLY A 17 -13.84 6.77 -46.33
CA GLY A 17 -14.16 5.99 -45.13
C GLY A 17 -12.91 5.36 -44.53
N SER A 18 -12.10 6.11 -43.79
CA SER A 18 -11.05 5.50 -42.97
C SER A 18 -11.71 4.88 -41.73
N LEU A 19 -11.88 3.56 -41.73
CA LEU A 19 -12.10 2.80 -40.51
C LEU A 19 -10.88 3.04 -39.60
N SER A 20 -11.03 4.00 -38.70
CA SER A 20 -10.11 4.18 -37.58
C SER A 20 -10.26 2.96 -36.67
N GLN A 21 -9.50 1.90 -36.94
CA GLN A 21 -9.29 0.84 -35.97
C GLN A 21 -8.63 1.51 -34.76
N ARG A 22 -9.43 1.78 -33.71
CA ARG A 22 -8.90 2.18 -32.40
C ARG A 22 -7.86 1.15 -32.01
N ALA A 23 -6.58 1.54 -32.05
CA ALA A 23 -5.50 0.73 -31.53
C ALA A 23 -5.89 0.29 -30.12
N ARG A 24 -6.11 -1.02 -29.94
CA ARG A 24 -6.45 -1.59 -28.63
C ARG A 24 -5.29 -1.26 -27.71
N ARG A 25 -5.57 -0.48 -26.66
CA ARG A 25 -4.58 -0.12 -25.65
C ARG A 25 -4.01 -1.42 -25.06
N PRO A 26 -2.69 -1.58 -24.99
CA PRO A 26 -2.10 -2.81 -24.45
C PRO A 26 -2.64 -3.06 -23.03
N PRO A 27 -2.87 -4.34 -22.65
CA PRO A 27 -3.36 -4.69 -21.33
C PRO A 27 -2.41 -4.13 -20.26
N ARG A 28 -2.99 -3.58 -19.19
CA ARG A 28 -2.19 -3.06 -18.09
C ARG A 28 -1.40 -4.20 -17.45
N PRO A 29 -0.12 -4.00 -17.11
CA PRO A 29 0.64 -5.01 -16.37
C PRO A 29 -0.08 -5.35 -15.07
N ALA A 30 0.00 -6.61 -14.67
CA ALA A 30 -0.58 -7.08 -13.42
C ALA A 30 0.12 -6.40 -12.22
N SER A 31 -0.67 -6.08 -11.20
CA SER A 31 -0.18 -5.47 -9.96
C SER A 31 0.78 -6.42 -9.22
N PRO A 32 2.00 -6.00 -8.84
CA PRO A 32 2.96 -6.85 -8.14
C PRO A 32 2.39 -7.58 -6.90
N ILE A 33 1.53 -6.95 -6.11
CA ILE A 33 0.94 -7.53 -4.89
C ILE A 33 -0.12 -8.60 -5.18
N SER A 34 -0.59 -8.70 -6.42
CA SER A 34 -1.59 -9.71 -6.80
C SER A 34 -1.03 -11.14 -6.73
N THR A 35 0.27 -11.33 -6.89
CA THR A 35 0.93 -12.65 -6.80
C THR A 35 1.26 -13.07 -5.37
N ILE A 36 1.21 -12.12 -4.42
CA ILE A 36 1.47 -12.38 -3.00
C ILE A 36 0.29 -13.11 -2.40
N GLN A 37 0.52 -14.29 -1.84
CA GLN A 37 -0.52 -15.05 -1.16
C GLN A 37 -0.76 -14.48 0.25
N PRO A 38 -2.02 -14.17 0.64
CA PRO A 38 -2.33 -13.82 2.02
C PRO A 38 -2.16 -15.03 2.93
N LYS A 39 -1.98 -14.78 4.23
CA LYS A 39 -2.02 -15.78 5.28
C LYS A 39 -3.28 -16.63 5.13
N ALA A 40 -3.11 -17.94 4.95
CA ALA A 40 -4.23 -18.87 4.87
C ALA A 40 -5.12 -18.74 6.12
N ASN A 41 -6.42 -18.65 5.89
CA ASN A 41 -7.44 -18.48 6.94
C ASN A 41 -7.12 -17.33 7.91
N PHE A 42 -6.69 -16.19 7.37
CA PHE A 42 -6.35 -15.02 8.17
C PHE A 42 -7.48 -14.66 9.17
N ASP A 43 -7.13 -14.61 10.45
CA ASP A 43 -8.01 -14.23 11.55
C ASP A 43 -7.65 -12.84 12.08
N ALA A 44 -8.55 -11.86 11.87
CA ALA A 44 -8.36 -10.48 12.33
C ALA A 44 -8.38 -10.36 13.87
N GLN A 45 -9.09 -11.24 14.58
CA GLN A 45 -9.16 -11.21 16.04
C GLN A 45 -7.82 -11.66 16.64
N GLN A 46 -7.22 -12.74 16.11
CA GLN A 46 -5.89 -13.17 16.53
C GLN A 46 -4.81 -12.14 16.14
N PHE A 47 -4.98 -11.46 15.01
CA PHE A 47 -4.06 -10.42 14.56
C PHE A 47 -4.18 -9.09 15.35
N ALA A 48 -5.27 -8.87 16.07
CA ALA A 48 -5.50 -7.65 16.84
C ALA A 48 -4.44 -7.45 17.94
N GLY A 49 -4.38 -6.24 18.48
CA GLY A 49 -3.44 -5.83 19.53
C GLY A 49 -2.27 -5.01 19.00
N THR A 50 -1.18 -5.00 19.75
CA THR A 50 0.00 -4.17 19.49
C THR A 50 1.02 -4.89 18.62
N TRP A 51 1.63 -4.14 17.69
CA TRP A 51 2.69 -4.58 16.77
C TRP A 51 3.77 -3.51 16.70
N LEU A 52 5.04 -3.90 16.81
CA LEU A 52 6.20 -3.02 16.74
C LEU A 52 6.86 -3.16 15.38
N LEU A 53 7.08 -2.07 14.66
CA LEU A 53 7.76 -2.10 13.37
C LEU A 53 9.25 -2.37 13.57
N VAL A 54 9.75 -3.43 12.92
CA VAL A 54 11.16 -3.83 12.99
C VAL A 54 11.94 -3.31 11.79
N ALA A 55 11.41 -3.56 10.58
CA ALA A 55 12.09 -3.24 9.34
C ALA A 55 11.12 -3.00 8.19
N VAL A 56 11.57 -2.22 7.21
CA VAL A 56 10.88 -2.01 5.94
C VAL A 56 11.85 -2.25 4.79
N ALA A 57 11.47 -3.09 3.83
CA ALA A 57 12.12 -3.19 2.54
C ALA A 57 11.33 -2.40 1.50
N SER A 58 11.95 -1.39 0.87
CA SER A 58 11.27 -0.57 -0.15
C SER A 58 12.22 0.18 -1.07
N SER A 59 11.87 0.29 -2.35
CA SER A 59 12.53 1.19 -3.32
C SER A 59 12.04 2.65 -3.24
N CYS A 60 11.28 3.03 -2.20
CA CYS A 60 10.84 4.40 -1.97
C CYS A 60 12.03 5.31 -1.69
N ARG A 61 12.28 6.27 -2.58
CA ARG A 61 13.41 7.21 -2.49
C ARG A 61 13.48 7.95 -1.15
N PHE A 62 12.35 8.41 -0.64
CA PHE A 62 12.31 9.11 0.66
C PHE A 62 12.81 8.22 1.80
N LEU A 63 12.41 6.93 1.81
CA LEU A 63 12.90 5.99 2.81
C LEU A 63 14.40 5.74 2.63
N GLN A 64 14.87 5.57 1.40
CA GLN A 64 16.30 5.34 1.12
C GLN A 64 17.18 6.53 1.55
N GLU A 65 16.72 7.77 1.36
CA GLU A 65 17.48 8.96 1.70
C GLU A 65 17.34 9.35 3.19
N GLN A 66 16.14 9.20 3.76
CA GLN A 66 15.82 9.67 5.12
C GLN A 66 15.72 8.52 6.15
N GLY A 67 16.05 7.29 5.77
CA GLY A 67 15.94 6.12 6.65
C GLY A 67 16.76 6.22 7.93
N HIS A 68 17.86 6.99 7.91
CA HIS A 68 18.67 7.30 9.10
C HIS A 68 17.91 8.10 10.18
N ARG A 69 16.75 8.68 9.83
CA ARG A 69 15.84 9.39 10.75
C ARG A 69 14.58 8.58 11.07
N ALA A 70 14.60 7.26 10.82
CA ALA A 70 13.48 6.40 11.15
C ALA A 70 13.17 6.51 12.65
N GLU A 71 11.89 6.71 12.97
CA GLU A 71 11.40 6.81 14.35
C GLU A 71 10.69 5.51 14.76
N ALA A 72 10.84 5.11 16.02
CA ALA A 72 10.18 3.93 16.57
C ALA A 72 8.67 3.98 16.29
N THR A 73 8.15 2.95 15.63
CA THR A 73 6.77 2.92 15.14
C THR A 73 6.00 1.76 15.74
N LEU A 74 4.88 2.07 16.38
CA LEU A 74 3.97 1.11 16.99
C LEU A 74 2.63 1.13 16.22
N LEU A 75 2.09 -0.05 15.92
CA LEU A 75 0.74 -0.22 15.40
C LEU A 75 -0.14 -0.82 16.49
N ARG A 76 -1.34 -0.26 16.66
CA ARG A 76 -2.42 -0.87 17.42
C ARG A 76 -3.54 -1.23 16.46
N VAL A 77 -3.85 -2.51 16.39
CA VAL A 77 -4.83 -3.07 15.47
C VAL A 77 -6.05 -3.52 16.26
N ALA A 78 -7.24 -3.18 15.77
CA ALA A 78 -8.50 -3.70 16.27
C ALA A 78 -9.31 -4.28 15.10
N ALA A 79 -9.82 -5.49 15.28
CA ALA A 79 -10.73 -6.09 14.32
C ALA A 79 -12.06 -5.33 14.31
N GLN A 80 -12.58 -5.04 13.11
CA GLN A 80 -13.83 -4.32 12.92
C GLN A 80 -14.65 -5.00 11.82
N GLY A 81 -15.39 -6.05 12.20
CA GLY A 81 -16.06 -6.92 11.24
C GLY A 81 -15.01 -7.63 10.37
N THR A 82 -15.12 -7.48 9.04
CA THR A 82 -14.13 -7.99 8.07
C THR A 82 -12.99 -7.01 7.79
N ALA A 83 -13.07 -5.78 8.31
CA ALA A 83 -12.03 -4.76 8.21
C ALA A 83 -11.15 -4.72 9.46
N MET A 84 -10.06 -3.94 9.41
CA MET A 84 -9.23 -3.65 10.58
C MET A 84 -9.09 -2.14 10.80
N ALA A 85 -9.37 -1.68 12.01
CA ALA A 85 -8.99 -0.34 12.45
C ALA A 85 -7.52 -0.37 12.89
N VAL A 86 -6.69 0.48 12.32
CA VAL A 86 -5.24 0.52 12.55
C VAL A 86 -4.85 1.90 13.04
N SER A 87 -4.28 1.99 14.23
CA SER A 87 -3.64 3.20 14.74
C SER A 87 -2.14 3.06 14.69
N THR A 88 -1.46 3.93 13.96
CA THR A 88 0.00 4.01 13.93
C THR A 88 0.47 5.13 14.84
N PHE A 89 1.41 4.83 15.73
CA PHE A 89 2.03 5.76 16.66
C PHE A 89 3.50 5.93 16.29
N GLN A 90 3.92 7.17 16.10
CA GLN A 90 5.30 7.51 15.77
C GLN A 90 5.62 8.90 16.29
N LYS A 91 6.88 9.15 16.64
CA LYS A 91 7.35 10.50 16.95
C LYS A 91 7.56 11.30 15.67
N LEU A 92 7.26 12.58 15.74
CA LEU A 92 7.70 13.59 14.79
C LEU A 92 8.22 14.77 15.61
N ASP A 93 9.51 15.07 15.45
CA ASP A 93 10.20 16.13 16.20
C ASP A 93 10.03 16.02 17.73
N GLY A 94 10.12 14.79 18.24
CA GLY A 94 10.00 14.47 19.67
C GLY A 94 8.56 14.38 20.19
N ILE A 95 7.55 14.71 19.38
CA ILE A 95 6.14 14.67 19.77
C ILE A 95 5.49 13.40 19.24
N CYS A 96 4.70 12.71 20.07
CA CYS A 96 3.97 11.51 19.67
C CYS A 96 2.73 11.84 18.82
N TRP A 97 2.65 11.28 17.62
CA TRP A 97 1.52 11.39 16.72
C TRP A 97 0.79 10.06 16.55
N GLN A 98 -0.54 10.10 16.46
CA GLN A 98 -1.39 8.96 16.16
C GLN A 98 -2.05 9.15 14.79
N VAL A 99 -1.79 8.24 13.86
CA VAL A 99 -2.50 8.17 12.57
C VAL A 99 -3.53 7.05 12.64
N ARG A 100 -4.82 7.37 12.50
CA ARG A 100 -5.90 6.37 12.51
C ARG A 100 -6.33 6.03 11.09
N GLN A 101 -6.29 4.76 10.73
CA GLN A 101 -6.57 4.26 9.39
C GLN A 101 -7.58 3.12 9.46
N LEU A 102 -8.32 2.92 8.37
CA LEU A 102 -9.21 1.78 8.19
C LEU A 102 -8.73 0.93 7.02
N TYR A 103 -8.31 -0.29 7.32
CA TYR A 103 -7.91 -1.30 6.36
C TYR A 103 -9.18 -2.03 5.94
N SER A 104 -9.75 -1.59 4.82
CA SER A 104 -11.04 -2.07 4.33
C SER A 104 -10.91 -3.45 3.74
N ASP A 105 -11.90 -4.31 3.97
CA ASP A 105 -12.00 -5.63 3.34
C ASP A 105 -12.07 -5.53 1.81
N THR A 106 -11.40 -6.46 1.13
CA THR A 106 -11.47 -6.62 -0.34
C THR A 106 -12.19 -7.90 -0.75
N GLY A 107 -12.81 -8.62 0.18
CA GLY A 107 -13.49 -9.91 -0.03
C GLY A 107 -12.57 -11.12 0.06
N VAL A 108 -11.28 -10.93 0.32
CA VAL A 108 -10.30 -12.02 0.48
C VAL A 108 -9.63 -11.84 1.85
N PRO A 109 -9.81 -12.79 2.80
CA PRO A 109 -9.19 -12.70 4.11
C PRO A 109 -7.68 -12.46 4.02
N GLY A 110 -7.18 -11.52 4.82
CA GLY A 110 -5.77 -11.11 4.82
C GLY A 110 -5.38 -10.13 3.72
N ARG A 111 -6.30 -9.76 2.82
CA ARG A 111 -6.14 -8.65 1.87
C ARG A 111 -7.00 -7.46 2.29
N PHE A 112 -6.41 -6.28 2.24
CA PHE A 112 -7.04 -5.04 2.64
C PHE A 112 -6.73 -3.91 1.68
N LEU A 113 -7.61 -2.91 1.67
CA LEU A 113 -7.42 -1.67 0.95
C LEU A 113 -7.42 -0.50 1.93
N LEU A 114 -6.30 0.22 1.99
CA LEU A 114 -6.24 1.53 2.63
C LEU A 114 -6.64 2.59 1.60
N ARG A 115 -7.81 3.20 1.79
CA ARG A 115 -8.30 4.25 0.91
C ARG A 115 -7.47 5.51 1.07
N ALA A 116 -7.18 6.16 -0.05
CA ALA A 116 -6.51 7.45 -0.01
C ALA A 116 -7.44 8.59 0.37
N ARG A 117 -6.85 9.62 0.96
CA ARG A 117 -7.45 10.95 1.12
C ARG A 117 -6.73 11.97 0.23
N GLY A 118 -7.50 12.93 -0.28
CA GLY A 118 -6.99 14.02 -1.13
C GLY A 118 -6.24 13.47 -2.36
N ALA A 119 -5.04 14.00 -2.61
CA ALA A 119 -4.21 13.59 -3.75
C ALA A 119 -3.45 12.26 -3.56
N ARG A 120 -3.55 11.62 -2.39
CA ARG A 120 -2.86 10.33 -2.13
C ARG A 120 -3.49 9.23 -2.99
N ARG A 121 -2.75 8.14 -3.20
CA ARG A 121 -3.25 6.94 -3.89
C ARG A 121 -3.54 5.85 -2.87
N ALA A 122 -4.59 5.07 -3.14
CA ALA A 122 -4.93 3.93 -2.33
C ALA A 122 -3.73 2.97 -2.24
N VAL A 123 -3.66 2.25 -1.14
CA VAL A 123 -2.58 1.30 -0.85
C VAL A 123 -3.21 -0.06 -0.63
N ASP A 124 -2.83 -1.02 -1.47
CA ASP A 124 -3.20 -2.41 -1.28
C ASP A 124 -2.30 -3.00 -0.20
N VAL A 125 -2.88 -3.77 0.72
CA VAL A 125 -2.18 -4.38 1.85
C VAL A 125 -2.48 -5.88 1.87
N VAL A 126 -1.45 -6.70 2.07
CA VAL A 126 -1.59 -8.14 2.26
C VAL A 126 -0.82 -8.54 3.51
N VAL A 127 -1.49 -9.20 4.45
CA VAL A 127 -0.82 -9.92 5.55
C VAL A 127 -0.36 -11.25 4.97
N GLY A 128 0.93 -11.37 4.67
CA GLY A 128 1.48 -12.56 4.00
C GLY A 128 1.79 -13.67 5.00
N GLU A 129 2.72 -13.44 5.90
CA GLU A 129 3.15 -14.43 6.89
C GLU A 129 2.94 -13.88 8.30
N THR A 130 2.36 -14.69 9.18
CA THR A 130 2.21 -14.36 10.60
C THR A 130 1.88 -15.62 11.38
N ASP A 131 2.41 -15.68 12.60
CA ASP A 131 2.04 -16.63 13.64
C ASP A 131 1.09 -16.01 14.68
N TYR A 132 0.64 -14.76 14.46
CA TYR A 132 -0.18 -13.91 15.34
C TYR A 132 0.48 -13.50 16.67
N GLN A 133 1.37 -14.33 17.21
CA GLN A 133 1.94 -14.21 18.56
C GLN A 133 3.36 -13.62 18.59
N GLY A 134 4.14 -13.80 17.53
CA GLY A 134 5.54 -13.40 17.47
C GLY A 134 5.79 -12.34 16.41
N PHE A 135 5.32 -12.57 15.18
CA PHE A 135 5.66 -11.72 14.04
C PHE A 135 4.57 -11.62 12.99
N ALA A 136 4.70 -10.60 12.13
CA ALA A 136 3.93 -10.45 10.92
C ALA A 136 4.74 -9.80 9.80
N VAL A 137 4.65 -10.36 8.60
CA VAL A 137 5.19 -9.80 7.36
C VAL A 137 4.04 -9.30 6.51
N LEU A 138 3.99 -7.98 6.33
CA LEU A 138 2.98 -7.31 5.51
C LEU A 138 3.60 -6.84 4.20
N TYR A 139 2.84 -6.99 3.13
CA TYR A 139 3.14 -6.43 1.82
C TYR A 139 2.24 -5.24 1.58
N LEU A 140 2.81 -4.13 1.11
CA LEU A 140 2.04 -2.95 0.74
C LEU A 140 2.42 -2.53 -0.67
N GLU A 141 1.42 -2.26 -1.51
CA GLU A 141 1.62 -1.71 -2.85
C GLU A 141 0.99 -0.34 -2.97
N GLN A 142 1.80 0.61 -3.43
CA GLN A 142 1.33 1.92 -3.83
C GLN A 142 1.98 2.30 -5.16
N LYS A 143 1.16 2.71 -6.15
CA LYS A 143 1.64 3.09 -7.49
C LYS A 143 2.53 2.01 -8.15
N GLN A 144 2.12 0.74 -8.07
CA GLN A 144 2.88 -0.41 -8.62
C GLN A 144 4.26 -0.61 -7.98
N ARG A 145 4.49 -0.03 -6.79
CA ARG A 145 5.73 -0.24 -6.02
C ARG A 145 5.38 -1.02 -4.78
N LEU A 146 5.91 -2.25 -4.74
CA LEU A 146 5.77 -3.15 -3.61
C LEU A 146 6.77 -2.78 -2.51
N SER A 147 6.35 -2.95 -1.27
CA SER A 147 7.18 -2.82 -0.07
C SER A 147 6.80 -3.93 0.91
N VAL A 148 7.77 -4.33 1.73
CA VAL A 148 7.61 -5.38 2.74
C VAL A 148 7.88 -4.77 4.09
N LYS A 149 7.05 -5.07 5.09
CA LYS A 149 7.22 -4.61 6.47
C LYS A 149 7.22 -5.78 7.42
N LEU A 150 8.20 -5.82 8.31
CA LEU A 150 8.25 -6.77 9.42
C LEU A 150 7.77 -6.11 10.70
N TYR A 151 6.82 -6.76 11.36
CA TYR A 151 6.33 -6.42 12.68
C TYR A 151 6.59 -7.54 13.67
N THR A 152 6.76 -7.19 14.94
CA THR A 152 6.85 -8.14 16.05
C THR A 152 5.96 -7.73 17.22
N ARG A 153 5.56 -8.69 18.07
CA ARG A 153 4.85 -8.38 19.32
C ARG A 153 5.78 -7.81 20.40
N SER A 154 7.04 -8.23 20.40
CA SER A 154 8.04 -7.83 21.39
C SER A 154 9.45 -7.99 20.82
N PHE A 155 10.41 -7.19 21.30
CA PHE A 155 11.82 -7.39 20.96
C PHE A 155 12.50 -8.40 21.90
N PRO A 156 13.54 -9.12 21.43
CA PRO A 156 14.07 -9.10 20.06
C PRO A 156 13.16 -9.84 19.07
N ALA A 157 13.23 -9.45 17.79
CA ALA A 157 12.59 -10.23 16.72
C ALA A 157 13.27 -11.60 16.62
N SER A 158 12.49 -12.66 16.46
CA SER A 158 13.01 -14.03 16.36
C SER A 158 13.70 -14.29 15.02
N ASP A 159 14.58 -15.29 14.97
CA ASP A 159 15.24 -15.70 13.73
C ASP A 159 14.23 -16.09 12.65
N SER A 160 13.15 -16.78 13.03
CA SER A 160 12.05 -17.09 12.12
C SER A 160 11.38 -15.86 11.52
N ALA A 161 11.26 -14.77 12.30
CA ALA A 161 10.67 -13.52 11.85
C ALA A 161 11.58 -12.81 10.85
N LEU A 162 12.89 -12.80 11.12
CA LEU A 162 13.91 -12.23 10.24
C LEU A 162 14.01 -13.03 8.93
N SER A 163 14.05 -14.36 9.00
CA SER A 163 14.06 -15.23 7.82
C SER A 163 12.80 -15.07 6.95
N ALA A 164 11.61 -14.98 7.56
CA ALA A 164 10.37 -14.73 6.82
C ALA A 164 10.40 -13.37 6.10
N PHE A 165 10.96 -12.34 6.75
CA PHE A 165 11.11 -11.02 6.16
C PHE A 165 12.13 -10.98 5.01
N GLU A 166 13.27 -11.66 5.15
CA GLU A 166 14.28 -11.77 4.09
C GLU A 166 13.72 -12.49 2.87
N GLN A 167 13.03 -13.62 3.06
CA GLN A 167 12.36 -14.33 1.98
C GLN A 167 11.28 -13.46 1.32
N GLY A 168 10.50 -12.72 2.12
CA GLY A 168 9.49 -11.80 1.58
C GLY A 168 10.10 -10.65 0.77
N THR A 169 11.25 -10.15 1.21
CA THR A 169 12.03 -9.12 0.50
C THR A 169 12.52 -9.63 -0.86
N GLN A 170 13.04 -10.85 -0.91
CA GLN A 170 13.45 -11.50 -2.16
C GLN A 170 12.27 -11.71 -3.11
N ARG A 171 11.11 -12.21 -2.61
CA ARG A 171 9.88 -12.36 -3.41
C ARG A 171 9.37 -11.04 -3.98
N ALA A 172 9.63 -9.93 -3.28
CA ALA A 172 9.29 -8.58 -3.74
C ALA A 172 10.32 -8.00 -4.73
N ASN A 173 11.34 -8.76 -5.15
CA ASN A 173 12.46 -8.30 -5.96
C ASN A 173 13.19 -7.09 -5.36
N LEU A 174 13.29 -7.08 -4.03
CA LEU A 174 14.05 -6.08 -3.27
C LEU A 174 15.34 -6.72 -2.77
N THR A 175 16.37 -5.89 -2.62
CA THR A 175 17.70 -6.31 -2.15
C THR A 175 17.95 -5.82 -0.73
N GLU A 176 19.02 -6.30 -0.10
CA GLU A 176 19.43 -5.85 1.24
C GLU A 176 19.62 -4.33 1.33
N GLY A 177 20.16 -3.70 0.29
CA GLY A 177 20.29 -2.24 0.21
C GLY A 177 18.96 -1.48 0.22
N HIS A 178 17.82 -2.17 0.08
CA HIS A 178 16.50 -1.58 0.21
C HIS A 178 15.89 -1.73 1.61
N ILE A 179 16.57 -2.44 2.52
CA ILE A 179 16.11 -2.72 3.88
C ILE A 179 16.53 -1.61 4.83
N LEU A 180 15.58 -1.13 5.61
CA LEU A 180 15.78 -0.13 6.65
C LEU A 180 15.22 -0.65 7.96
N PHE A 181 16.08 -0.78 8.97
CA PHE A 181 15.68 -1.14 10.33
C PHE A 181 15.23 0.10 11.10
N PHE A 182 14.18 -0.07 11.89
CA PHE A 182 13.60 0.97 12.72
C PHE A 182 14.18 0.89 14.14
N PRO A 183 14.19 2.00 14.91
CA PRO A 183 14.66 1.99 16.28
C PRO A 183 13.87 1.00 17.15
N LYS A 184 14.59 0.31 18.05
CA LYS A 184 14.02 -0.68 18.99
C LYS A 184 13.59 -0.07 20.32
N TYR A 185 13.67 1.25 20.46
CA TYR A 185 13.38 2.00 21.68
C TYR A 185 12.76 3.37 21.36
N GLY A 186 12.10 3.97 22.36
CA GLY A 186 11.47 5.28 22.22
C GLY A 186 10.12 5.26 21.50
N PHE A 187 9.37 4.17 21.62
CA PHE A 187 8.01 4.06 21.10
C PHE A 187 7.04 5.04 21.77
N CYS A 188 5.99 5.41 21.05
CA CYS A 188 4.83 6.12 21.57
C CYS A 188 3.67 5.15 21.75
N GLU A 189 2.99 5.20 22.91
CA GLU A 189 1.84 4.33 23.19
C GLU A 189 0.50 5.07 23.29
N ALA A 190 0.57 6.40 23.42
CA ALA A 190 -0.56 7.31 23.53
C ALA A 190 -0.19 8.69 22.97
N THR A 191 -1.21 9.48 22.64
CA THR A 191 -1.09 10.87 22.19
C THR A 191 -2.20 11.71 22.81
N ASP A 192 -1.99 13.02 22.89
CA ASP A 192 -3.08 13.95 23.17
C ASP A 192 -4.00 14.13 21.94
N GLN A 193 -5.08 14.88 22.12
CA GLN A 193 -6.10 15.11 21.11
C GLN A 193 -5.66 15.97 19.91
N PHE A 194 -4.59 16.76 20.06
CA PHE A 194 -4.10 17.67 19.03
C PHE A 194 -3.16 16.98 18.04
N HIS A 195 -2.55 15.85 18.45
CA HIS A 195 -1.61 15.08 17.65
C HIS A 195 -2.23 13.80 17.05
N ILE A 196 -3.51 13.88 16.66
CA ILE A 196 -4.25 12.79 16.03
C ILE A 196 -4.58 13.15 14.59
N LEU A 197 -3.98 12.44 13.65
CA LEU A 197 -4.40 12.43 12.25
C LEU A 197 -5.40 11.29 12.04
N ASP A 198 -6.69 11.59 12.19
CA ASP A 198 -7.73 10.63 11.87
C ASP A 198 -7.91 10.56 10.36
N GLU A 199 -7.48 9.46 9.71
CA GLU A 199 -7.64 9.15 8.26
C GLU A 199 -8.92 8.36 7.92
N THR A 200 -9.79 8.07 8.91
CA THR A 200 -11.03 7.29 8.72
C THR A 200 -12.27 8.14 8.38
N ARG A 201 -12.37 9.35 8.94
CA ARG A 201 -13.46 10.32 8.67
C ARG A 201 -13.43 10.80 7.21
N ARG A 202 -14.56 11.18 6.61
CA ARG A 202 -14.55 11.80 5.28
C ARG A 202 -14.56 13.32 5.40
#